data_AF-A0A8U0IM57-F1
#
_entry.id   AF-A0A8U0IM57-F1
#
_cell.length_a   1.000
_cell.length_b   1.000
_cell.length_c   1.000
_cell.angle_alpha   90.00
_cell.angle_beta   90.00
_cell.angle_gamma   90.00
#
_symmetry.space_group_name_H-M   'P 1'
#
loop_
_entity.id
_entity.type
_entity.pdbx_description
1 polymer ?
#
loop_
_entity_poly.entity_id
_entity_poly.type
_entity_poly.pdbx_seq_one_letter_code
_entity_poly.pdbx_strand_id
1 'polypeptide(L)'
;MGRTNPTFRDLLTSLEDDWQDYRRALRRPDQDRFDRLWEDARQHADAGGYLNHQNPMVVVLFSMLLAQEKRIEDLEAELEGGRSEATEADDAAS
;
A
#
# COMPACT_ATOMS: atom_id res chain seq x y z
N MET A 1 2.23 -9.88 -35.42
CA MET A 1 1.44 -9.29 -34.31
C MET A 1 2.42 -8.68 -33.34
N GLY A 2 2.39 -7.35 -33.20
CA GLY A 2 3.33 -6.61 -32.36
C GLY A 2 3.17 -7.00 -30.91
N ARG A 3 4.27 -7.42 -30.28
CA ARG A 3 4.33 -7.65 -28.84
C ARG A 3 4.27 -6.28 -28.18
N THR A 4 3.06 -5.84 -27.81
CA THR A 4 2.90 -4.71 -26.89
C THR A 4 3.75 -5.05 -25.66
N ASN A 5 4.73 -4.21 -25.35
CA ASN A 5 5.55 -4.42 -24.17
C ASN A 5 4.60 -4.48 -22.97
N PRO A 6 4.62 -5.54 -22.14
CA PRO A 6 3.71 -5.64 -21.01
C PRO A 6 3.85 -4.38 -20.16
N THR A 7 2.71 -3.76 -19.87
CA THR A 7 2.69 -2.57 -19.03
C THR A 7 3.04 -2.96 -17.60
N PHE A 8 3.49 -2.00 -16.79
CA PHE A 8 3.71 -2.24 -15.37
C PHE A 8 2.46 -2.82 -14.68
N ARG A 9 1.26 -2.51 -15.19
CA ARG A 9 -0.02 -3.07 -14.74
C ARG A 9 -0.17 -4.57 -15.07
N ASP A 10 0.25 -5.00 -16.26
CA ASP A 10 0.21 -6.42 -16.65
C ASP A 10 1.17 -7.23 -15.77
N LEU A 11 2.33 -6.64 -15.50
CA LEU A 11 3.33 -7.21 -14.62
C LEU A 11 2.84 -7.31 -13.16
N LEU A 12 2.16 -6.28 -12.65
CA LEU A 12 1.53 -6.32 -11.32
C LEU A 12 0.51 -7.44 -11.20
N THR A 13 -0.35 -7.60 -12.21
CA THR A 13 -1.36 -8.67 -12.25
C THR A 13 -0.69 -10.04 -12.21
N SER A 14 0.34 -10.25 -13.04
CA SER A 14 1.08 -11.52 -13.08
C SER A 14 1.74 -11.84 -11.74
N LEU A 15 2.33 -10.84 -11.08
CA LEU A 15 2.96 -11.05 -9.77
C LEU A 15 1.93 -11.33 -8.68
N GLU A 16 0.78 -10.67 -8.69
CA GLU A 16 -0.29 -10.94 -7.72
C GLU A 16 -0.86 -12.37 -7.86
N ASP A 17 -0.96 -12.86 -9.09
CA ASP A 17 -1.39 -14.23 -9.38
C ASP A 17 -0.43 -15.26 -8.77
N ASP A 18 0.89 -15.01 -8.84
CA ASP A 18 1.92 -15.87 -8.25
C ASP A 18 1.79 -15.99 -6.71
N TRP A 19 1.16 -15.01 -6.06
CA TRP A 19 0.98 -14.98 -4.60
C TRP A 19 -0.39 -15.49 -4.12
N GLN A 20 -1.25 -15.96 -5.02
CA GLN A 20 -2.60 -16.40 -4.63
C GLN A 20 -2.60 -17.61 -3.69
N ASP A 21 -1.63 -18.52 -3.82
CA ASP A 21 -1.51 -19.66 -2.90
C ASP A 21 -1.13 -19.20 -1.48
N TYR A 22 -0.27 -18.19 -1.36
CA TYR A 22 0.06 -17.56 -0.08
C TYR A 22 -1.19 -16.91 0.52
N ARG A 23 -1.94 -16.12 -0.27
CA ARG A 23 -3.20 -15.50 0.14
C ARG A 23 -4.20 -16.53 0.68
N ARG A 24 -4.36 -17.67 0.00
CA ARG A 24 -5.28 -18.75 0.40
C ARG A 24 -4.92 -19.37 1.75
N ALA A 25 -3.63 -19.38 2.12
CA ALA A 25 -3.15 -19.89 3.40
C ALA A 25 -3.38 -18.91 4.57
N LEU A 26 -3.66 -17.63 4.31
CA LEU A 26 -3.90 -16.62 5.33
C LEU A 26 -5.29 -16.75 5.97
N ARG A 27 -5.41 -16.29 7.22
CA ARG A 27 -6.71 -16.10 7.89
C ARG A 27 -7.49 -15.00 7.18
N ARG A 28 -8.83 -15.02 7.26
CA ARG A 28 -9.69 -14.00 6.61
C ARG A 28 -9.26 -12.55 6.87
N PRO A 29 -8.97 -12.11 8.11
CA PRO A 29 -8.54 -10.73 8.35
C PRO A 29 -7.21 -10.37 7.66
N ASP A 30 -6.35 -11.36 7.43
CA ASP A 30 -5.05 -11.17 6.79
C ASP A 30 -5.17 -11.25 5.27
N GLN A 31 -6.17 -11.94 4.73
CA GLN A 31 -6.54 -11.87 3.31
C GLN A 31 -6.99 -10.44 2.94
N ASP A 32 -7.84 -9.81 3.76
CA ASP A 32 -8.28 -8.43 3.51
C ASP A 32 -7.10 -7.42 3.61
N ARG A 33 -6.10 -7.70 4.45
CA ARG A 33 -4.86 -6.90 4.49
C ARG A 33 -4.02 -7.15 3.24
N PHE A 34 -3.87 -8.40 2.82
CA PHE A 34 -3.14 -8.77 1.61
C PHE A 34 -3.72 -8.09 0.37
N ASP A 35 -5.05 -8.10 0.20
CA ASP A 35 -5.70 -7.47 -0.96
C ASP A 35 -5.43 -5.97 -1.02
N ARG A 36 -5.44 -5.29 0.14
CA ARG A 36 -5.10 -3.86 0.24
C ARG A 36 -3.66 -3.57 -0.15
N LEU A 37 -2.70 -4.44 0.17
CA LEU A 37 -1.31 -4.24 -0.25
C LEU A 37 -1.18 -4.17 -1.78
N TRP A 38 -1.89 -5.03 -2.51
CA TRP A 38 -1.86 -5.00 -3.98
C TRP A 38 -2.60 -3.80 -4.56
N GLU A 39 -3.67 -3.33 -3.91
CA GLU A 39 -4.31 -2.06 -4.26
C GLU A 39 -3.37 -0.86 -4.07
N ASP A 40 -2.66 -0.81 -2.94
CA ASP A 40 -1.66 0.22 -2.63
C ASP A 40 -0.51 0.22 -3.66
N ALA A 41 -0.04 -0.96 -4.06
CA ALA A 41 0.99 -1.10 -5.09
C ALA A 41 0.52 -0.56 -6.45
N ARG A 42 -0.74 -0.81 -6.83
CA ARG A 42 -1.32 -0.31 -8.09
C ARG A 42 -1.43 1.22 -8.13
N GLN A 43 -1.68 1.87 -6.99
CA GLN A 43 -1.75 3.34 -6.91
C GLN A 43 -0.40 4.02 -7.22
N HIS A 44 0.71 3.31 -7.02
CA HIS A 44 2.06 3.80 -7.29
C HIS A 44 2.63 3.30 -8.63
N ALA A 45 1.77 2.71 -9.49
CA ALA A 45 2.16 2.15 -10.78
C ALA A 45 2.80 3.17 -11.73
N ASP A 46 2.37 4.42 -11.66
CA ASP A 46 2.89 5.50 -12.51
C ASP A 46 4.35 5.86 -12.17
N ALA A 47 4.76 5.66 -10.91
CA ALA A 47 6.16 5.83 -10.49
C ALA A 47 7.03 4.62 -10.89
N GLY A 48 6.46 3.41 -10.83
CA GLY A 48 7.15 2.18 -11.21
C GLY A 48 7.54 2.10 -12.69
N GLY A 49 6.77 2.76 -13.57
CA GLY A 49 7.08 2.85 -15.00
C GLY A 49 8.41 3.54 -15.34
N TYR A 50 8.96 4.36 -14.44
CA TYR A 50 10.25 5.04 -14.63
C TYR A 50 11.45 4.16 -14.27
N LEU A 51 11.25 3.13 -13.44
CA LEU A 51 12.31 2.27 -12.96
C LEU A 51 12.15 0.88 -13.58
N ASN A 52 12.88 0.61 -14.68
CA ASN A 52 12.98 -0.74 -15.23
C ASN A 52 13.91 -1.61 -14.36
N HIS A 53 13.50 -1.85 -13.11
CA HIS A 53 14.28 -2.64 -12.17
C HIS A 53 14.30 -4.11 -12.61
N GLN A 54 15.48 -4.73 -12.56
CA GLN A 54 15.67 -6.17 -12.79
C GLN A 54 14.75 -7.08 -11.95
N ASN A 55 14.30 -6.63 -10.78
CA ASN A 55 13.33 -7.34 -9.96
C ASN A 55 12.09 -6.46 -9.77
N PRO A 56 11.01 -6.72 -10.51
CA PRO A 56 9.79 -5.93 -10.44
C PRO A 56 9.09 -6.00 -9.06
N MET A 57 9.26 -7.09 -8.30
CA MET A 57 8.74 -7.19 -6.93
C MET A 57 9.35 -6.15 -5.99
N VAL A 58 10.59 -5.71 -6.23
CA VAL A 58 11.19 -4.64 -5.42
C VAL A 58 10.40 -3.35 -5.56
N VAL A 59 9.97 -3.02 -6.78
CA VAL A 59 9.14 -1.84 -7.05
C VAL A 59 7.79 -1.97 -6.34
N VAL A 60 7.14 -3.14 -6.45
CA VAL A 60 5.87 -3.44 -5.78
C VAL A 60 5.97 -3.26 -4.26
N LEU A 61 7.01 -3.81 -3.63
CA LEU A 61 7.23 -3.71 -2.19
C LEU A 61 7.52 -2.27 -1.76
N PHE A 62 8.32 -1.51 -2.53
CA PHE A 62 8.55 -0.09 -2.25
C PHE A 62 7.26 0.73 -2.33
N SER A 63 6.42 0.45 -3.32
CA SER A 63 5.11 1.08 -3.44
C SER A 63 4.20 0.79 -2.23
N MET A 64 4.17 -0.46 -1.76
CA MET A 64 3.43 -0.84 -0.55
C MET A 64 3.97 -0.12 0.69
N LEU A 65 5.30 0.01 0.82
CA LEU A 65 5.92 0.71 1.94
C LEU A 65 5.58 2.21 1.94
N LEU A 66 5.59 2.87 0.78
CA LEU A 66 5.20 4.29 0.67
C LEU A 66 3.74 4.52 1.06
N ALA A 67 2.84 3.63 0.64
CA ALA A 67 1.43 3.71 1.03
C ALA A 67 1.25 3.52 2.55
N GLN A 68 2.02 2.62 3.15
CA GLN A 68 2.01 2.39 4.59
C GLN A 68 2.57 3.56 5.37
N GLU A 69 3.68 4.17 4.92
CA GLU A 69 4.26 5.37 5.53
C GLU A 69 3.23 6.49 5.60
N LYS A 70 2.55 6.78 4.47
CA LYS A 70 1.48 7.77 4.43
C LYS A 70 0.35 7.46 5.41
N ARG A 71 -0.09 6.20 5.49
CA ARG A 71 -1.14 5.80 6.45
C ARG A 71 -0.68 5.97 7.90
N ILE A 72 0.60 5.74 8.19
CA ILE A 72 1.16 5.97 9.52
C ILE A 72 1.12 7.47 9.84
N GLU A 73 1.60 8.32 8.93
CA GLU A 73 1.55 9.78 9.08
C GLU A 73 0.11 10.29 9.32
N ASP A 74 -0.86 9.81 8.54
CA ASP A 74 -2.27 10.17 8.68
C ASP A 74 -2.82 9.77 10.08
N LEU A 75 -2.52 8.55 10.54
CA LEU A 75 -2.94 8.06 11.86
C LEU A 75 -2.25 8.82 13.01
N GLU A 76 -0.97 9.15 12.87
CA GLU A 76 -0.25 9.95 13.86
C GLU A 76 -0.83 11.36 13.96
N ALA A 77 -1.19 11.98 12.83
CA ALA A 77 -1.86 13.28 12.79
C ALA A 77 -3.24 13.25 13.45
N GLU A 78 -4.05 12.21 13.22
CA GLU A 78 -5.35 12.02 13.90
C GLU A 78 -5.18 11.90 15.43
N LEU A 79 -4.17 11.15 15.88
CA LEU A 79 -3.88 10.98 17.31
C LEU A 79 -3.33 12.26 17.96
N GLU A 80 -2.57 13.08 17.24
CA GLU A 80 -2.10 14.38 17.72
C GLU A 80 -3.26 15.40 17.79
N GLY A 81 -4.11 15.45 16.75
CA GLY A 81 -5.30 16.29 16.72
C GLY A 81 -6.28 15.96 17.86
N GLY A 82 -6.59 14.67 18.05
CA GLY A 82 -7.47 14.23 19.13
C GLY A 82 -6.90 14.48 20.53
N ARG A 83 -5.58 14.43 20.72
CA ARG A 83 -4.94 14.80 22.00
C ARG A 83 -4.99 16.30 22.28
N SER A 84 -4.89 17.12 21.23
CA SER A 84 -4.98 18.57 21.35
C SER A 84 -6.39 19.01 21.77
N GLU A 85 -7.43 18.45 21.13
CA GLU A 85 -8.84 18.70 21.49
C GLU A 85 -9.19 18.25 22.91
N ALA A 86 -8.66 17.09 23.35
CA ALA A 86 -8.88 16.59 24.71
C ALA A 86 -8.21 17.47 25.78
N THR A 87 -7.05 18.07 25.46
CA THR A 87 -6.32 18.95 26.38
C THR A 87 -7.02 20.31 26.51
N GLU A 88 -7.51 20.88 25.40
CA GLU A 88 -8.27 22.14 25.42
C GLU A 88 -9.61 21.99 26.16
N ALA A 89 -10.27 20.84 26.07
CA ALA A 89 -11.51 20.57 26.79
C ALA A 89 -11.31 20.45 28.31
N ASP A 90 -10.17 19.93 28.77
CA ASP A 90 -9.84 19.79 30.20
C ASP A 90 -9.43 21.14 30.82
N ASP A 91 -8.68 21.97 30.07
CA ASP A 91 -8.32 23.34 30.49
C ASP A 91 -9.54 24.27 30.51
N ALA A 92 -10.50 24.10 29.60
CA ALA A 92 -11.75 24.88 29.60
C ALA A 92 -12.74 24.46 30.70
N ALA A 93 -12.56 23.28 31.29
CA ALA A 93 -13.40 22.74 32.36
C ALA A 93 -12.85 23.02 33.78
N SER A 94 -11.63 23.54 33.90
CA SER A 94 -10.97 23.96 35.16
C SER A 94 -11.14 25.45 35.45
#